data_AF-A0A8X6QTR9-F1
#
_entry.id   AF-A0A8X6QTR9-F1
#
_cell.length_a   1.000
_cell.length_b   1.000
_cell.length_c   1.000
_cell.angle_alpha   90.00
_cell.angle_beta   90.00
_cell.angle_gamma   90.00
#
_symmetry.space_group_name_H-M   'P 1'
#
loop_
_entity.id
_entity.type
_entity.pdbx_description
1 polymer ?
#
loop_
_entity_poly.entity_id
_entity_poly.type
_entity_poly.pdbx_seq_one_letter_code
_entity_poly.pdbx_strand_id
1 'polypeptide(L)'
;MNYLVHVGSCRQSNCPISECREMKESFNHSQKCPVFDILRCTVCSSFTLDALCHSNKCETNGCPALLCETFKKFRKELKGFEKLRIKDSAEAGSASAEAGSASEKSASSEEKFASTEERSASTEE
;
A
#
# COMPACT_ATOMS: atom_id res chain seq x y z
N MET A 1 -14.77 3.80 -10.97
CA MET A 1 -14.57 4.79 -9.87
C MET A 1 -15.86 5.21 -9.15
N ASN A 2 -17.07 5.14 -9.74
CA ASN A 2 -18.32 5.51 -9.05
C ASN A 2 -18.92 4.41 -8.14
N TYR A 3 -18.47 3.16 -8.26
CA TYR A 3 -19.04 2.05 -7.50
C TYR A 3 -18.59 2.00 -6.04
N LEU A 4 -17.46 2.61 -5.66
CA LEU A 4 -16.97 2.61 -4.27
C LEU A 4 -17.97 3.23 -3.29
N VAL A 5 -18.63 4.32 -3.71
CA VAL A 5 -19.67 5.00 -2.93
C VAL A 5 -20.89 4.09 -2.74
N HIS A 6 -21.31 3.42 -3.83
CA HIS A 6 -22.39 2.46 -3.79
C HIS A 6 -22.04 1.28 -2.88
N VAL A 7 -20.88 0.66 -3.06
CA VAL A 7 -20.42 -0.51 -2.30
C VAL A 7 -20.41 -0.23 -0.81
N GLY A 8 -19.87 0.92 -0.38
CA GLY A 8 -19.83 1.27 1.04
C GLY A 8 -21.19 1.57 1.66
N SER A 9 -22.19 1.91 0.84
CA SER A 9 -23.59 2.10 1.28
C SER A 9 -24.45 0.83 1.10
N CYS A 10 -24.02 -0.10 0.26
CA CYS A 10 -24.81 -1.24 -0.19
C CYS A 10 -24.75 -2.38 0.82
N ARG A 11 -25.89 -2.75 1.40
CA ARG A 11 -26.01 -3.85 2.37
C ARG A 11 -26.38 -5.20 1.75
N GLN A 12 -26.75 -5.23 0.47
CA GLN A 12 -27.17 -6.46 -0.20
C GLN A 12 -25.94 -7.33 -0.56
N SER A 13 -25.91 -8.58 -0.11
CA SER A 13 -24.87 -9.55 -0.49
C SER A 13 -24.92 -9.86 -1.98
N ASN A 14 -26.11 -10.13 -2.51
CA ASN A 14 -26.35 -10.42 -3.92
C ASN A 14 -26.81 -9.17 -4.67
N CYS A 15 -26.03 -8.09 -4.61
CA CYS A 15 -26.32 -6.89 -5.37
C CYS A 15 -26.37 -7.21 -6.88
N PRO A 16 -27.33 -6.70 -7.66
CA PRO A 16 -27.41 -6.97 -9.10
C PRO A 16 -26.21 -6.43 -9.89
N ILE A 17 -25.50 -5.44 -9.35
CA ILE A 17 -24.30 -4.85 -9.94
C ILE A 17 -23.11 -5.80 -9.68
N SER A 18 -22.51 -6.33 -10.75
CA SER A 18 -21.34 -7.22 -10.70
C SER A 18 -20.17 -6.61 -9.94
N GLU A 19 -19.82 -5.37 -10.29
CA GLU A 19 -18.69 -4.63 -9.75
C GLU A 19 -18.87 -4.37 -8.26
N CYS A 20 -20.12 -4.26 -7.79
CA CYS A 20 -20.41 -4.14 -6.38
C CYS A 20 -20.05 -5.43 -5.62
N ARG A 21 -20.38 -6.59 -6.20
CA ARG A 21 -20.06 -7.89 -5.60
C ARG A 21 -18.55 -8.13 -5.56
N GLU A 22 -17.86 -7.94 -6.70
CA GLU A 22 -16.42 -8.12 -6.81
C GLU A 22 -15.64 -7.21 -5.85
N MET A 23 -16.07 -5.95 -5.72
CA MET A 23 -15.42 -5.00 -4.82
C MET A 23 -15.68 -5.33 -3.34
N LYS A 24 -16.85 -5.89 -3.00
CA LYS A 24 -17.12 -6.41 -1.64
C LYS A 24 -16.25 -7.60 -1.32
N GLU A 25 -16.07 -8.52 -2.26
CA GLU A 25 -15.19 -9.67 -2.09
C GLU A 25 -13.74 -9.23 -1.90
N SER A 26 -13.28 -8.28 -2.71
CA SER A 26 -11.94 -7.69 -2.58
C SER A 26 -11.74 -7.02 -1.22
N PHE A 27 -12.75 -6.29 -0.73
CA PHE A 27 -12.72 -5.70 0.60
C PHE A 27 -12.78 -6.73 1.74
N ASN A 28 -13.52 -7.83 1.56
CA ASN A 28 -13.55 -8.91 2.53
C ASN A 28 -12.20 -9.64 2.60
N HIS A 29 -11.61 -9.90 1.43
CA HIS A 29 -10.27 -10.44 1.29
C HIS A 29 -9.27 -9.54 2.02
N SER A 30 -9.32 -8.23 1.80
CA SER A 30 -8.36 -7.30 2.39
C SER A 30 -8.35 -7.32 3.92
N GLN A 31 -9.49 -7.61 4.56
CA GLN A 31 -9.61 -7.76 6.02
C GLN A 31 -9.02 -9.07 6.56
N LYS A 32 -8.92 -10.10 5.70
CA LYS A 32 -8.44 -11.45 6.06
C LYS A 32 -7.08 -11.78 5.45
N CYS A 33 -6.54 -10.88 4.63
CA CYS A 33 -5.31 -11.10 3.90
C CYS A 33 -4.13 -11.13 4.89
N PRO A 34 -3.40 -12.26 5.03
CA PRO A 34 -2.35 -12.39 6.03
C PRO A 34 -1.12 -11.53 5.73
N VAL A 35 -0.92 -11.19 4.46
CA VAL A 35 0.22 -10.39 4.01
C VAL A 35 -0.13 -8.90 3.91
N PHE A 36 -1.42 -8.57 3.68
CA PHE A 36 -1.94 -7.22 3.36
C PHE A 36 -0.85 -6.29 2.80
N ASP A 37 -0.37 -6.61 1.60
CA ASP A 37 0.74 -5.90 0.96
C ASP A 37 0.31 -5.48 -0.44
N ILE A 38 0.27 -4.17 -0.68
CA ILE A 38 -0.10 -3.55 -1.95
C ILE A 38 0.83 -3.99 -3.09
N LEU A 39 2.07 -4.39 -2.77
CA LEU A 39 3.07 -4.81 -3.74
C LEU A 39 3.03 -6.32 -4.03
N ARG A 40 2.48 -7.14 -3.11
CA ARG A 40 2.51 -8.61 -3.23
C ARG A 40 1.14 -9.25 -3.47
N CYS A 41 0.07 -8.66 -2.95
CA CYS A 41 -1.28 -9.17 -3.13
C CYS A 41 -2.01 -8.34 -4.18
N THR A 42 -2.28 -8.93 -5.34
CA THR A 42 -2.95 -8.27 -6.46
C THR A 42 -4.38 -7.81 -6.10
N VAL A 43 -5.13 -8.61 -5.33
CA VAL A 43 -6.48 -8.25 -4.88
C VAL A 43 -6.46 -7.02 -3.96
N CYS A 44 -5.58 -7.03 -2.95
CA CYS A 44 -5.39 -5.88 -2.07
C CYS A 44 -4.88 -4.66 -2.85
N SER A 45 -4.00 -4.87 -3.83
CA SER A 45 -3.42 -3.81 -4.66
C SER A 45 -4.49 -3.10 -5.47
N SER A 46 -5.26 -3.82 -6.29
CA SER A 46 -6.31 -3.27 -7.14
C SER A 46 -7.35 -2.50 -6.32
N PHE A 47 -7.86 -3.11 -5.24
CA PHE A 47 -8.83 -2.47 -4.37
C PHE A 47 -8.28 -1.21 -3.68
N THR A 48 -7.04 -1.27 -3.18
CA THR A 48 -6.39 -0.14 -2.51
C THR A 48 -6.14 1.02 -3.48
N LEU A 49 -5.70 0.72 -4.70
CA LEU A 49 -5.48 1.73 -5.74
C LEU A 49 -6.77 2.44 -6.15
N ASP A 50 -7.88 1.70 -6.28
CA ASP A 50 -9.18 2.30 -6.58
C ASP A 50 -9.62 3.25 -5.46
N ALA A 51 -9.53 2.82 -4.21
CA ALA A 51 -9.87 3.64 -3.05
C ALA A 51 -8.95 4.87 -2.92
N LEU A 52 -7.66 4.72 -3.20
CA LEU A 52 -6.69 5.81 -3.19
C LEU A 52 -6.99 6.84 -4.28
N CYS A 53 -7.24 6.40 -5.52
CA CYS A 53 -7.59 7.27 -6.64
C CYS A 53 -8.88 8.06 -6.36
N HIS A 54 -9.90 7.40 -5.81
CA HIS A 54 -11.11 8.07 -5.37
C HIS A 54 -10.80 9.12 -4.29
N SER A 55 -10.10 8.74 -3.21
CA SER A 55 -9.80 9.65 -2.11
C SER A 55 -8.99 10.87 -2.55
N ASN A 56 -8.15 10.76 -3.58
CA ASN A 56 -7.34 11.85 -4.13
C ASN A 56 -8.19 12.97 -4.75
N LYS A 57 -9.36 12.62 -5.28
CA LYS A 57 -10.28 13.53 -5.95
C LYS A 57 -11.52 13.87 -5.12
N CYS A 58 -11.79 13.11 -4.06
CA CYS A 58 -12.98 13.25 -3.24
C CYS A 58 -12.82 14.40 -2.23
N GLU A 59 -13.72 15.37 -2.26
CA GLU A 59 -13.76 16.50 -1.29
C GLU A 59 -14.89 16.34 -0.26
N THR A 60 -15.81 15.40 -0.47
CA THR A 60 -16.95 15.15 0.43
C THR A 60 -16.50 14.69 1.82
N ASN A 61 -16.89 15.44 2.85
CA ASN A 61 -16.68 15.03 4.24
C ASN A 61 -17.66 13.91 4.61
N GLY A 62 -17.16 12.84 5.26
CA GLY A 62 -17.99 11.70 5.61
C GLY A 62 -18.39 10.87 4.38
N CYS A 63 -17.49 10.76 3.41
CA CYS A 63 -17.77 10.01 2.19
C CYS A 63 -18.02 8.53 2.53
N PRO A 64 -19.13 7.93 2.05
CA PRO A 64 -19.45 6.53 2.36
C PRO A 64 -18.61 5.54 1.54
N ALA A 65 -17.74 6.01 0.64
CA ALA A 65 -16.85 5.15 -0.11
C ALA A 65 -15.87 4.38 0.81
N LEU A 66 -15.70 3.09 0.53
CA LEU A 66 -14.78 2.24 1.29
C LEU A 66 -13.37 2.84 1.34
N LEU A 67 -12.79 2.89 2.54
CA LEU A 67 -11.44 3.41 2.84
C LEU A 67 -11.17 4.87 2.44
N CYS A 68 -12.15 5.62 1.91
CA CYS A 68 -11.94 6.99 1.46
C CYS A 68 -11.48 7.89 2.62
N GLU A 69 -12.19 7.87 3.75
CA GLU A 69 -11.83 8.65 4.93
C GLU A 69 -10.47 8.22 5.50
N THR A 70 -10.16 6.92 5.49
CA THR A 70 -8.87 6.39 5.92
C THR A 70 -7.73 6.98 5.08
N PHE A 71 -7.84 6.95 3.74
CA PHE A 71 -6.81 7.51 2.87
C PHE A 71 -6.74 9.04 2.92
N LYS A 72 -7.86 9.74 3.14
CA LYS A 72 -7.85 11.19 3.38
C LYS A 72 -7.06 11.54 4.64
N LYS A 73 -7.25 10.79 5.73
CA LYS A 73 -6.49 10.97 6.97
C LYS A 73 -5.00 10.69 6.75
N PHE A 74 -4.69 9.54 6.15
CA PHE A 74 -3.30 9.16 5.84
C PHE A 74 -2.58 10.23 4.99
N ARG A 75 -3.24 10.80 3.97
CA ARG A 75 -2.67 11.90 3.17
C ARG A 75 -2.42 13.16 4.00
N LYS A 76 -3.34 13.52 4.91
CA LYS A 76 -3.16 14.67 5.80
C LYS A 76 -1.98 14.47 6.74
N GLU A 77 -1.81 13.26 7.28
CA GLU A 77 -0.69 12.89 8.14
C GLU A 77 0.63 12.96 7.39
N LEU A 78 0.73 12.38 6.19
CA LEU A 78 1.95 12.46 5.35
C LEU A 78 2.40 13.91 5.07
N LYS A 79 1.45 14.80 4.76
CA LYS A 79 1.75 16.24 4.61
C LYS A 79 2.26 16.88 5.91
N GLY A 80 1.81 16.37 7.06
CA GLY A 80 2.33 16.77 8.38
C GLY A 80 3.77 16.31 8.60
N PHE A 81 4.09 15.07 8.24
CA PHE A 81 5.45 14.51 8.35
C PHE A 81 6.45 15.20 7.42
N GLU A 82 6.06 15.54 6.19
CA GLU A 82 6.92 16.30 5.26
C GLU A 82 7.26 17.68 5.82
N LYS A 83 6.31 18.32 6.51
CA LYS A 83 6.49 19.63 7.14
C LYS A 83 7.42 19.60 8.36
N LEU A 84 7.53 18.46 9.06
CA LEU A 84 8.47 18.26 10.16
C LEU A 84 9.92 18.17 9.64
N ARG A 85 10.16 17.40 8.57
CA ARG A 85 11.50 17.24 7.97
C ARG A 85 12.12 18.55 7.45
N ILE A 86 11.32 19.48 6.96
CA ILE A 86 11.82 20.78 6.48
C ILE A 86 12.22 21.69 7.65
N LYS A 87 11.63 21.50 8.84
CA LYS A 87 11.94 22.31 10.02
C LYS A 87 13.27 21.93 10.67
N ASP A 88 13.67 20.67 10.58
CA ASP A 88 15.00 20.19 11.02
C ASP A 88 16.14 20.62 10.07
N SER A 89 15.82 21.01 8.83
CA SER A 89 16.81 21.44 7.83
C SER A 89 17.10 22.95 7.84
N ALA A 90 16.30 23.75 8.55
CA ALA A 90 16.49 25.20 8.67
C ALA A 90 17.36 25.62 9.87
N GLU A 91 17.63 24.71 10.82
CA GLU A 91 18.42 24.94 12.04
C GLU A 91 19.78 24.21 12.01
N ALA A 92 20.32 23.90 10.83
CA ALA A 92 21.63 23.26 10.68
C ALA A 92 22.61 24.12 9.84
N GLY A 93 22.44 25.43 9.88
CA GLY A 93 23.17 26.40 9.07
C GLY A 93 24.01 27.40 9.86
N SER A 94 24.74 26.99 10.90
CA SER A 94 25.88 27.77 11.43
C SER A 94 26.69 27.02 12.49
N ALA A 95 27.72 26.29 12.07
CA ALA A 95 29.02 26.15 12.77
C ALA A 95 29.97 25.25 11.95
N SER A 96 30.88 25.88 11.20
CA SER A 96 32.07 25.23 10.65
C SER A 96 33.12 25.05 11.76
N ALA A 97 33.82 23.91 11.80
CA ALA A 97 35.29 23.82 11.90
C ALA A 97 35.81 22.40 12.28
N GLU A 98 36.65 21.87 11.38
CA GLU A 98 37.90 21.13 11.63
C GLU A 98 37.90 19.62 11.95
N ALA A 99 38.44 18.89 10.94
CA ALA A 99 39.48 17.85 10.99
C ALA A 99 39.20 16.43 11.54
N GLY A 100 39.59 15.43 10.72
CA GLY A 100 40.03 14.12 11.20
C GLY A 100 39.70 12.92 10.32
N SER A 101 40.63 12.55 9.44
CA SER A 101 40.60 11.38 8.55
C SER A 101 40.62 10.02 9.28
N ALA A 102 39.87 9.03 8.78
CA ALA A 102 40.33 7.64 8.70
C ALA A 102 39.46 6.82 7.74
N SER A 103 40.13 6.18 6.78
CA SER A 103 39.66 5.16 5.85
C SER A 103 39.05 3.94 6.55
N GLU A 104 38.07 3.30 5.91
CA GLU A 104 38.11 1.85 5.64
C GLU A 104 37.12 1.46 4.53
N LYS A 105 37.48 0.40 3.82
CA LYS A 105 37.17 0.07 2.42
C LYS A 105 36.50 -1.31 2.39
N SER A 106 35.47 -1.53 1.56
CA SER A 106 34.95 -2.83 1.01
C SER A 106 33.57 -2.54 0.37
N ALA A 107 33.22 -2.63 -0.93
CA ALA A 107 33.47 -3.61 -2.01
C ALA A 107 33.17 -5.06 -1.58
N SER A 108 32.42 -5.92 -2.26
CA SER A 108 31.71 -5.94 -3.54
C SER A 108 30.97 -7.30 -3.59
N SER A 109 29.71 -7.30 -4.05
CA SER A 109 29.07 -8.21 -5.03
C SER A 109 29.10 -9.76 -4.95
N GLU A 110 28.17 -10.33 -5.75
CA GLU A 110 28.01 -11.70 -6.29
C GLU A 110 27.12 -12.66 -5.47
N GLU A 111 25.86 -12.88 -5.86
CA GLU A 111 25.36 -13.74 -6.97
C GLU A 111 25.68 -15.24 -6.80
N LYS A 112 24.64 -16.07 -6.57
CA LYS A 112 24.62 -17.45 -7.09
C LYS A 112 23.20 -18.03 -7.25
N PHE A 113 22.87 -18.28 -8.50
CA PHE A 113 21.83 -19.15 -9.06
C PHE A 113 21.96 -20.62 -8.63
N ALA A 114 20.83 -21.34 -8.57
CA ALA A 114 20.57 -22.69 -9.15
C ALA A 114 19.23 -23.25 -8.62
N SER A 115 18.18 -23.31 -9.45
CA SER A 115 17.68 -24.52 -10.17
C SER A 115 16.95 -25.52 -9.25
N THR A 116 15.61 -25.61 -9.27
CA THR A 116 14.77 -26.49 -10.12
C THR A 116 15.32 -27.90 -10.32
N GLU A 117 14.61 -28.90 -9.79
CA GLU A 117 14.22 -30.12 -10.53
C GLU A 117 12.93 -30.72 -9.91
N GLU A 118 12.06 -31.16 -10.82
CA GLU A 118 10.82 -31.91 -10.58
C GLU A 118 11.10 -33.40 -10.36
N ARG A 119 10.06 -34.15 -9.95
CA ARG A 119 9.57 -35.41 -10.60
C ARG A 119 9.17 -36.54 -9.63
N SER A 120 7.85 -36.63 -9.44
CA SER A 120 6.95 -37.80 -9.63
C SER A 120 7.12 -39.16 -8.92
N ALA A 121 5.93 -39.77 -8.72
CA ALA A 121 5.56 -41.16 -8.39
C ALA A 121 5.50 -41.48 -6.89
N SER A 122 4.45 -42.13 -6.35
CA SER A 122 3.75 -43.30 -6.90
C SER A 122 2.27 -43.38 -6.49
N THR A 123 1.47 -43.96 -7.40
CA THR A 123 0.15 -44.56 -7.18
C THR A 123 0.31 -46.08 -7.18
N GLU A 124 -0.03 -46.75 -6.07
CA GLU A 124 -0.28 -48.19 -5.86
C GLU A 124 -1.20 -48.22 -4.62
N GLU A 125 -2.32 -48.91 -4.46
CA GLU A 125 -3.10 -49.97 -5.15
C GLU A 125 -4.59 -49.74 -4.83
#